data_AF-A0A0C2I943-F1
#
_entry.id   AF-A0A0C2I943-F1
#
_cell.length_a   1.000
_cell.length_b   1.000
_cell.length_c   1.000
_cell.angle_alpha   90.00
_cell.angle_beta   90.00
_cell.angle_gamma   90.00
#
_symmetry.space_group_name_H-M   'P 1'
#
loop_
_entity.id
_entity.type
_entity.pdbx_description
1 polymer ?
#
loop_
_entity_poly.entity_id
_entity_poly.type
_entity_poly.pdbx_seq_one_letter_code
_entity_poly.pdbx_strand_id
1 'polypeptide(L)'
;MRHVSPGSTIHTDGFASYKGLATLPVVPPYIHRTVNHTLFFRDPITGAHTNNVEAYWASVKKSFKRGGQTSSNLLQQKIDEKMWRERYGKTPEETFENIMSQMAEYTALN
;
A
#
# COMPACT_ATOMS: atom_id res chain seq x y z
N MET A 1 3.86 14.78 6.30
CA MET A 1 3.29 13.95 5.22
C MET A 1 3.85 14.40 3.88
N ARG A 2 4.81 13.69 3.31
CA ARG A 2 5.52 14.13 2.08
C ARG A 2 4.79 13.75 0.77
N HIS A 3 3.96 12.71 0.81
CA HIS A 3 3.36 12.11 -0.40
C HIS A 3 1.82 12.08 -0.36
N VAL A 4 1.19 12.85 0.52
CA VAL A 4 -0.27 12.93 0.64
C VAL A 4 -0.72 14.33 0.27
N SER A 5 -1.51 14.45 -0.79
CA SER A 5 -2.01 15.73 -1.29
C SER A 5 -2.84 16.45 -0.22
N PRO A 6 -2.68 17.77 -0.05
CA PRO A 6 -3.56 18.59 0.78
C PRO A 6 -5.04 18.30 0.54
N GLY A 7 -5.88 18.38 1.57
CA GLY A 7 -7.32 18.10 1.47
C GLY A 7 -7.72 16.62 1.42
N SER A 8 -6.76 15.70 1.38
CA SER A 8 -7.05 14.27 1.32
C SER A 8 -7.79 13.78 2.56
N THR A 9 -8.66 12.78 2.37
CA THR A 9 -9.22 12.01 3.49
C THR A 9 -8.26 10.89 3.89
N ILE A 10 -7.85 10.88 5.15
CA ILE A 10 -6.88 9.94 5.70
C ILE A 10 -7.60 9.02 6.69
N HIS A 11 -7.53 7.72 6.44
CA HIS A 11 -8.07 6.69 7.33
C HIS A 11 -6.91 6.04 8.09
N THR A 12 -6.96 6.03 9.43
CA THR A 12 -5.96 5.37 10.27
C THR A 12 -6.61 4.51 11.35
N ASP A 13 -5.83 3.64 11.98
CA ASP A 13 -6.20 3.07 13.28
C ASP A 13 -6.20 4.16 14.39
N GLY A 14 -6.65 3.78 15.58
CA GLY A 14 -6.74 4.63 16.77
C GLY A 14 -5.42 4.95 17.48
N PHE A 15 -4.26 4.65 16.88
CA PHE A 15 -2.98 4.86 17.54
C PHE A 15 -2.70 6.36 17.78
N ALA A 16 -2.14 6.67 18.95
CA ALA A 16 -2.05 8.05 19.44
C ALA A 16 -1.17 8.96 18.58
N SER A 17 -0.21 8.43 17.82
CA SER A 17 0.65 9.23 16.94
C SER A 17 -0.09 9.86 15.76
N TYR A 18 -1.28 9.37 15.42
CA TYR A 18 -2.12 9.95 14.37
C TYR A 18 -3.01 11.09 14.91
N LYS A 19 -3.04 11.33 16.23
CA LYS A 19 -3.77 12.47 16.81
C LYS A 19 -3.11 13.76 16.35
N GLY A 20 -3.82 14.55 15.54
CA GLY A 20 -3.35 15.84 15.02
C GLY A 20 -3.17 15.91 13.51
N LEU A 21 -3.49 14.84 12.76
CA LEU A 21 -3.43 14.89 11.28
C LEU A 21 -4.33 15.99 10.70
N ALA A 22 -5.53 16.17 11.26
CA ALA A 22 -6.46 17.23 10.83
C ALA A 22 -5.98 18.65 11.21
N THR A 23 -5.04 18.78 12.15
CA THR A 23 -4.53 20.09 12.65
C THR A 23 -3.18 20.46 12.05
N LEU A 24 -2.63 19.65 11.14
CA LEU A 24 -1.39 19.98 10.44
C LEU A 24 -1.56 21.26 9.62
N PRO A 25 -0.52 22.12 9.52
CA PRO A 25 -0.59 23.38 8.78
C PRO A 25 -0.51 23.13 7.25
N VAL A 26 -1.57 22.53 6.71
CA VAL A 26 -1.71 22.17 5.29
C VAL A 26 -3.01 22.76 4.77
N VAL A 27 -2.98 23.36 3.58
CA VAL A 27 -4.14 24.00 2.95
C VAL A 27 -4.40 23.37 1.58
N PRO A 28 -5.61 22.82 1.33
CA PRO A 28 -6.69 22.56 2.30
C PRO A 28 -6.30 21.53 3.40
N PRO A 29 -6.94 21.58 4.59
CA PRO A 29 -6.62 20.69 5.70
C PRO A 29 -7.01 19.25 5.40
N TYR A 30 -6.31 18.29 6.01
CA TYR A 30 -6.67 16.87 5.88
C TYR A 30 -7.97 16.54 6.61
N ILE A 31 -8.76 15.64 6.04
CA ILE A 31 -9.93 15.06 6.71
C ILE A 31 -9.48 13.76 7.37
N HIS A 32 -9.31 13.75 8.69
CA HIS A 32 -8.86 12.56 9.41
C HIS A 32 -10.06 11.73 9.91
N ARG A 33 -10.08 10.45 9.53
CA ARG A 33 -11.03 9.45 10.02
C ARG A 33 -10.26 8.33 10.72
N THR A 34 -10.77 7.91 11.87
CA THR A 34 -10.10 6.95 12.74
C THR A 34 -10.96 5.72 12.91
N VAL A 35 -10.33 4.54 12.96
CA VAL A 35 -10.99 3.27 13.26
C VAL A 35 -10.57 2.81 14.65
N ASN A 36 -11.54 2.67 15.56
CA ASN A 36 -11.30 2.07 16.86
C ASN A 36 -11.52 0.56 16.80
N HIS A 37 -10.45 -0.19 16.54
CA HIS A 37 -10.47 -1.66 16.44
C HIS A 37 -10.88 -2.39 17.73
N THR A 38 -10.88 -1.71 18.88
CA THR A 38 -11.39 -2.26 20.15
C THR A 38 -12.92 -2.33 20.19
N LEU A 39 -13.59 -1.48 19.39
CA LEU A 39 -15.04 -1.37 19.38
C LEU A 39 -15.65 -1.96 18.10
N PHE A 40 -15.11 -1.57 16.93
CA PHE A 40 -15.72 -1.91 15.64
C PHE A 40 -14.65 -2.16 14.56
N PHE A 41 -14.94 -3.08 13.63
CA PHE A 41 -14.13 -3.31 12.42
C PHE A 41 -14.33 -2.23 11.35
N ARG A 42 -15.47 -1.55 11.42
CA ARG A 42 -15.84 -0.42 10.58
C ARG A 42 -16.59 0.57 11.47
N ASP A 43 -16.17 1.83 11.46
CA ASP A 43 -16.85 2.86 12.21
C ASP A 43 -18.30 3.02 11.70
N PRO A 44 -19.32 2.87 12.56
CA PRO A 44 -20.72 2.85 12.12
C PRO A 44 -21.24 4.23 11.70
N ILE A 45 -20.60 5.32 12.14
CA ILE A 45 -21.03 6.70 11.87
C ILE A 45 -20.40 7.20 10.56
N THR A 46 -19.08 7.02 10.44
CA THR A 46 -18.28 7.55 9.31
C THR A 46 -18.09 6.52 8.20
N GLY A 47 -18.34 5.24 8.47
CA GLY A 47 -18.07 4.13 7.58
C GLY A 47 -16.58 3.81 7.41
N ALA A 48 -15.69 4.46 8.17
CA ALA A 48 -14.24 4.31 8.08
C ALA A 48 -13.79 2.88 8.41
N HIS A 49 -12.87 2.33 7.61
CA HIS A 49 -12.23 1.04 7.86
C HIS A 49 -10.84 0.99 7.21
N THR A 50 -9.94 0.18 7.77
CA THR A 50 -8.58 -0.08 7.24
C THR A 50 -8.43 -1.50 6.66
N ASN A 51 -9.52 -2.28 6.65
CA ASN A 51 -9.55 -3.71 6.30
C ASN A 51 -8.88 -4.04 4.95
N ASN A 52 -9.16 -3.27 3.89
CA ASN A 52 -8.59 -3.54 2.57
C ASN A 52 -7.07 -3.41 2.57
N VAL A 53 -6.55 -2.38 3.26
CA VAL A 53 -5.10 -2.13 3.36
C VAL A 53 -4.45 -3.22 4.21
N GLU A 54 -5.07 -3.61 5.33
CA GLU A 54 -4.59 -4.70 6.18
C GLU A 54 -4.57 -6.05 5.47
N ALA A 55 -5.65 -6.38 4.76
CA ALA A 55 -5.76 -7.60 3.96
C ALA A 55 -4.70 -7.62 2.84
N TYR A 56 -4.47 -6.49 2.18
CA TYR A 56 -3.43 -6.37 1.17
C TYR A 56 -2.04 -6.60 1.77
N TRP A 57 -1.71 -5.97 2.90
CA TRP A 57 -0.44 -6.21 3.58
C TRP A 57 -0.28 -7.65 4.05
N ALA A 58 -1.35 -8.31 4.48
CA ALA A 58 -1.31 -9.74 4.80
C ALA A 58 -0.96 -10.60 3.57
N SER A 59 -1.52 -10.28 2.40
CA SER A 59 -1.18 -10.92 1.12
C SER A 59 0.30 -10.71 0.75
N VAL A 60 0.78 -9.47 0.85
CA VAL A 60 2.19 -9.12 0.59
C VAL A 60 3.12 -9.90 1.53
N LYS A 61 2.87 -9.89 2.84
CA LYS A 61 3.68 -10.65 3.83
C LYS A 61 3.65 -12.16 3.56
N LYS A 62 2.51 -12.71 3.13
CA LYS A 62 2.38 -14.14 2.78
C LYS A 62 3.23 -14.50 1.57
N SER A 63 3.36 -13.60 0.59
CA SER A 63 4.20 -13.83 -0.59
C SER A 63 5.68 -13.97 -0.24
N PHE A 64 6.16 -13.23 0.76
CA PHE A 64 7.56 -13.30 1.21
C PHE A 64 7.84 -14.60 1.97
N LYS A 65 6.94 -14.98 2.88
CA LYS A 65 7.12 -16.17 3.74
C LYS A 65 7.25 -17.48 2.96
N ARG A 66 6.67 -17.58 1.75
CA ARG A 66 6.81 -18.76 0.88
C ARG A 66 8.25 -18.99 0.40
N GLY A 67 9.08 -17.95 0.36
CA GLY A 67 10.49 -18.03 -0.05
C GLY A 67 11.50 -17.91 1.10
N GLY A 68 11.04 -17.91 2.36
CA GLY A 68 11.88 -17.68 3.55
C GLY A 68 11.79 -16.25 4.12
N GLN A 69 12.61 -15.94 5.12
CA GLN A 69 12.70 -14.58 5.66
C GLN A 69 13.36 -13.67 4.61
N THR A 70 12.77 -12.50 4.37
CA THR A 70 13.33 -11.49 3.47
C THR A 70 14.22 -10.54 4.27
N SER A 71 15.45 -10.30 3.81
CA SER A 71 16.31 -9.28 4.41
C SER A 71 15.71 -7.89 4.19
N SER A 72 15.93 -6.96 5.11
CA SER A 72 15.43 -5.57 5.01
C SER A 72 15.82 -4.90 3.69
N ASN A 73 17.00 -5.23 3.16
CA ASN A 73 17.55 -4.65 1.95
C ASN A 73 16.81 -5.09 0.68
N LEU A 74 16.10 -6.23 0.72
CA LEU A 74 15.30 -6.73 -0.40
C LEU A 74 13.82 -6.39 -0.28
N LEU A 75 13.39 -5.76 0.83
CA LEU A 75 11.98 -5.53 1.12
C LEU A 75 11.30 -4.69 0.01
N GLN A 76 11.93 -3.59 -0.41
CA GLN A 76 11.36 -2.73 -1.45
C GLN A 76 11.24 -3.48 -2.78
N GLN A 77 12.32 -4.15 -3.21
CA GLN A 77 12.31 -4.94 -4.46
C GLN A 77 11.26 -6.05 -4.43
N LYS A 78 11.03 -6.68 -3.28
CA LYS A 78 10.00 -7.72 -3.12
C LYS A 78 8.58 -7.15 -3.17
N ILE A 79 8.37 -5.96 -2.61
CA ILE A 79 7.10 -5.24 -2.77
C ILE A 79 6.90 -4.87 -4.25
N ASP A 80 7.92 -4.31 -4.91
CA ASP A 80 7.86 -3.92 -6.31
C ASP A 80 7.58 -5.13 -7.22
N GLU A 81 8.26 -6.26 -7.00
CA GLU A 81 7.99 -7.54 -7.69
C GLU A 81 6.55 -7.98 -7.49
N LYS A 82 6.03 -7.94 -6.25
CA LYS A 82 4.65 -8.35 -5.95
C LYS A 82 3.63 -7.47 -6.66
N MET A 83 3.82 -6.15 -6.61
CA MET A 83 2.97 -5.16 -7.29
C MET A 83 3.00 -5.35 -8.80
N TRP A 84 4.19 -5.58 -9.37
CA TRP A 84 4.38 -5.82 -10.79
C TRP A 84 3.65 -7.10 -11.24
N ARG A 85 3.79 -8.21 -10.50
CA ARG A 85 3.09 -9.47 -10.82
C ARG A 85 1.58 -9.34 -10.77
N GLU A 86 1.04 -8.62 -9.78
CA GLU A 86 -0.41 -8.38 -9.71
C GLU A 86 -0.95 -7.58 -10.89
N ARG A 87 -0.13 -6.68 -11.44
CA ARG A 87 -0.52 -5.81 -12.55
C ARG A 87 -0.30 -6.46 -13.91
N TYR A 88 0.82 -7.15 -14.10
CA TYR A 88 1.32 -7.59 -15.41
C TYR A 88 1.64 -9.09 -15.49
N GLY A 89 1.72 -9.83 -14.40
CA GLY A 89 2.21 -11.22 -14.39
C GLY A 89 1.22 -12.19 -13.75
N LYS A 90 -0.04 -12.25 -14.21
CA LYS A 90 -1.06 -13.10 -13.60
C LYS A 90 -0.82 -14.58 -13.95
N THR A 91 -0.24 -14.86 -15.11
CA THR A 91 0.24 -16.20 -15.50
C THR A 91 1.75 -16.24 -15.71
N PRO A 92 2.38 -17.43 -15.71
CA PRO A 92 3.79 -17.58 -16.08
C PRO A 92 4.11 -17.05 -17.48
N GLU A 93 3.21 -17.26 -18.43
CA GLU A 93 3.37 -16.81 -19.82
C GLU A 93 3.30 -15.29 -19.91
N GLU A 94 2.27 -14.67 -19.33
CA GLU A 94 2.17 -13.20 -19.26
C GLU A 94 3.38 -12.60 -18.55
N THR A 95 3.87 -13.25 -17.49
CA THR A 95 5.06 -12.81 -16.77
C THR A 95 6.27 -12.76 -17.69
N PHE A 96 6.53 -13.85 -18.41
CA PHE A 96 7.69 -13.94 -19.29
C PHE A 96 7.61 -12.89 -20.41
N GLU A 97 6.48 -12.85 -21.13
CA GLU A 97 6.28 -11.94 -22.24
C GLU A 97 6.39 -10.47 -21.81
N ASN A 98 5.78 -10.10 -20.68
CA ASN A 98 5.83 -8.72 -20.21
C ASN A 98 7.21 -8.30 -19.70
N ILE A 99 8.00 -9.20 -19.12
CA ILE A 99 9.41 -8.92 -18.79
C ILE A 99 10.18 -8.61 -20.07
N MET A 100 10.04 -9.46 -21.08
CA MET A 100 10.75 -9.31 -22.35
C MET A 100 10.38 -8.01 -23.07
N SER A 101 9.08 -7.67 -23.15
CA SER A 101 8.61 -6.43 -23.75
C SER A 101 9.17 -5.20 -23.03
N GLN A 102 9.08 -5.15 -21.71
CA GLN A 102 9.52 -4.00 -20.92
C GLN A 102 11.05 -3.82 -20.95
N MET A 103 11.80 -4.92 -21.00
CA MET A 103 13.27 -4.86 -21.19
C MET A 103 13.64 -4.31 -22.58
N ALA A 104 12.92 -4.72 -23.62
CA ALA A 104 13.13 -4.21 -24.98
C ALA A 104 12.80 -2.71 -25.07
N GLU A 105 11.67 -2.28 -24.50
CA GLU A 105 11.28 -0.87 -24.42
C GLU A 105 12.33 -0.04 -23.67
N TYR A 106 12.82 -0.52 -22.52
CA TYR A 106 13.86 0.15 -21.75
C TYR A 106 15.15 0.30 -22.56
N THR A 107 15.55 -0.74 -23.31
CA THR A 107 16.76 -0.70 -24.14
C THR A 107 16.61 0.26 -25.32
N ALA A 108 15.40 0.41 -25.88
CA ALA A 108 15.14 1.33 -26.99
C ALA A 108 15.12 2.81 -26.55
N LEU A 109 14.92 3.07 -25.25
CA LEU A 109 14.84 4.42 -24.68
C LEU A 109 16.18 4.95 -24.13
N ASN A 110 17.22 4.10 -24.07
CA ASN A 110 18.55 4.44 -23.56
C ASN A 110 19.62 4.21 -24.63
#